data_AF-A0A523ARM9-F1
#
_entry.id   AF-A0A523ARM9-F1
#
_cell.length_a   1.000
_cell.length_b   1.000
_cell.length_c   1.000
_cell.angle_alpha   90.00
_cell.angle_beta   90.00
_cell.angle_gamma   90.00
#
_symmetry.space_group_name_H-M   'P 1'
#
loop_
_entity.id
_entity.type
_entity.pdbx_description
1 polymer ?
#
loop_
_entity_poly.entity_id
_entity_poly.type
_entity_poly.pdbx_seq_one_letter_code
_entity_poly.pdbx_strand_id
1 'polypeptide(L)'
;GGLVEPGEEVERAAVREVREETGVRVRLRGLVGVYDIMERDGRGRLKYHYVTICFRGEPLSTRVRRGGEVLGAEWVRREELGKRELSRITARVLREEGMLG
;
A
#
# COMPACT_ATOMS: atom_id res chain seq x y z
N GLY A 1 3.40 2.93 -1.48
CA GLY A 1 2.34 3.60 -2.25
C GLY A 1 2.41 5.06 -1.89
N GLY A 2 1.85 5.94 -2.71
CA GLY A 2 2.03 7.37 -2.52
C GLY A 2 0.90 8.19 -3.11
N LEU A 3 1.17 9.48 -3.28
CA LEU A 3 0.19 10.42 -3.80
C LEU A 3 0.05 10.27 -5.31
N VAL A 4 -1.15 10.56 -5.80
CA VAL A 4 -1.42 10.68 -7.24
C VAL A 4 -0.93 12.04 -7.69
N GLU A 5 -0.15 12.08 -8.77
CA GLU A 5 0.35 13.35 -9.32
C GLU A 5 -0.71 14.05 -10.20
N PRO A 6 -0.64 15.38 -10.38
CA PRO A 6 -1.55 16.10 -11.26
C PRO A 6 -1.55 15.53 -12.69
N GLY A 7 -2.73 15.10 -13.17
CA GLY A 7 -2.89 14.49 -14.50
C GLY A 7 -2.59 12.99 -14.56
N GLU A 8 -2.32 12.35 -13.41
CA GLU A 8 -2.05 10.91 -13.33
C GLU A 8 -3.33 10.12 -13.00
N GLU A 9 -3.55 9.01 -13.71
CA GLU A 9 -4.59 8.03 -13.36
C GLU A 9 -4.19 7.27 -12.09
N VAL A 10 -5.14 6.95 -11.22
CA VAL A 10 -4.88 6.29 -9.92
C VAL A 10 -4.20 4.92 -10.10
N GLU A 11 -4.50 4.21 -11.17
CA GLU A 11 -3.87 2.95 -11.55
C GLU A 11 -2.40 3.15 -11.93
N ARG A 12 -2.08 4.24 -12.64
CA ARG A 12 -0.71 4.58 -13.04
C ARG A 12 0.11 4.96 -11.83
N ALA A 13 -0.46 5.75 -10.91
CA ALA A 13 0.17 6.09 -9.65
C ALA A 13 0.51 4.82 -8.85
N ALA A 14 -0.44 3.88 -8.72
CA ALA A 14 -0.20 2.63 -8.00
C ALA A 14 0.95 1.80 -8.63
N VAL A 15 1.02 1.71 -9.96
CA VAL A 15 2.10 0.99 -10.66
C VAL A 15 3.45 1.71 -10.51
N ARG A 16 3.47 3.04 -10.65
CA ARG A 16 4.67 3.88 -10.51
C ARG A 16 5.24 3.76 -9.10
N GLU A 17 4.42 3.98 -8.09
CA GLU A 17 4.80 3.94 -6.67
C GLU A 17 5.40 2.59 -6.28
N VAL A 18 4.76 1.47 -6.66
CA VAL A 18 5.32 0.14 -6.37
C VAL A 18 6.70 -0.02 -6.99
N ARG A 19 6.89 0.46 -8.23
CA ARG A 19 8.20 0.40 -8.90
C ARG A 19 9.23 1.29 -8.22
N GLU A 20 8.87 2.51 -7.82
CA GLU A 20 9.79 3.47 -7.20
C GLU A 20 10.26 3.02 -5.83
N GLU A 21 9.37 2.46 -5.01
CA GLU A 21 9.68 2.03 -3.65
C GLU A 21 10.37 0.67 -3.58
N THR A 22 9.99 -0.27 -4.45
CA THR A 22 10.39 -1.68 -4.34
C THR A 22 11.20 -2.20 -5.53
N GLY A 23 11.27 -1.45 -6.62
CA GLY A 23 11.85 -1.89 -7.89
C GLY A 23 11.01 -2.93 -8.65
N VAL A 24 9.90 -3.39 -8.07
CA VAL A 24 9.06 -4.43 -8.65
C VAL A 24 8.10 -3.83 -9.67
N ARG A 25 8.01 -4.45 -10.85
CA ARG A 25 6.93 -4.18 -11.80
C ARG A 25 5.73 -5.04 -11.47
N VAL A 26 4.54 -4.45 -11.50
CA VAL A 26 3.28 -5.14 -11.23
C VAL A 26 2.29 -4.97 -12.37
N ARG A 27 1.39 -5.96 -12.52
CA ARG A 27 0.16 -5.86 -13.30
C ARG A 27 -1.00 -5.76 -12.32
N LEU A 28 -1.82 -4.72 -12.44
CA LEU A 28 -3.03 -4.61 -11.61
C LEU A 28 -4.08 -5.63 -12.08
N ARG A 29 -4.72 -6.29 -11.12
CA ARG A 29 -5.78 -7.30 -11.35
C ARG A 29 -7.18 -6.76 -11.03
N GLY A 30 -7.28 -5.70 -10.24
CA GLY A 30 -8.54 -5.06 -9.91
C GLY A 30 -8.44 -4.20 -8.66
N LEU A 31 -9.51 -3.44 -8.42
CA LEU A 31 -9.71 -2.69 -7.19
C LEU A 31 -10.02 -3.65 -6.03
N VAL A 32 -9.33 -3.48 -4.91
CA VAL A 32 -9.64 -4.17 -3.64
C VAL A 32 -10.65 -3.33 -2.86
N GLY A 33 -10.39 -2.03 -2.74
CA GLY A 33 -11.29 -1.13 -2.03
C GLY A 33 -10.77 0.29 -1.91
N VAL A 34 -11.60 1.14 -1.30
CA VAL A 34 -11.30 2.55 -0.99
C VAL A 34 -11.39 2.73 0.52
N TYR A 35 -10.36 3.33 1.11
CA TYR A 35 -10.19 3.41 2.56
C TYR A 35 -9.82 4.81 3.01
N ASP A 36 -10.42 5.26 4.11
CA ASP A 36 -10.09 6.55 4.73
C ASP A 36 -8.97 6.39 5.77
N ILE A 37 -7.94 7.22 5.66
CA ILE A 37 -6.99 7.49 6.75
C ILE A 37 -7.31 8.87 7.29
N MET A 38 -7.92 8.91 8.47
CA MET A 38 -8.23 10.15 9.19
C MET A 38 -7.30 10.26 10.41
N GLU A 39 -6.29 11.10 10.29
CA GLU A 39 -5.35 11.38 11.38
C GLU A 39 -5.81 12.60 12.16
N ARG A 40 -5.86 12.50 13.49
CA ARG A 40 -6.26 13.60 14.39
C ARG A 40 -5.07 14.06 15.23
N ASP A 41 -5.02 15.36 15.53
CA ASP A 41 -4.00 15.92 16.42
C ASP A 41 -4.25 15.56 17.89
N GLY A 42 -3.33 15.95 18.78
CA GLY A 42 -3.46 15.71 20.23
C GLY A 42 -4.66 16.41 20.90
N ARG A 43 -5.40 17.25 20.18
CA ARG A 43 -6.64 17.90 20.62
C ARG A 43 -7.89 17.30 19.95
N GLY A 44 -7.73 16.19 19.22
CA GLY A 44 -8.82 15.50 18.52
C GLY A 44 -9.27 16.15 17.21
N ARG A 45 -8.61 17.22 16.76
CA ARG A 45 -8.96 17.91 15.50
C ARG A 45 -8.42 17.12 14.32
N LEU A 46 -9.17 17.06 13.22
CA LEU A 46 -8.72 16.41 11.99
C LEU A 46 -7.46 17.14 11.46
N LYS A 47 -6.35 16.41 11.36
CA LYS A 47 -5.07 16.90 10.85
C LYS A 47 -4.94 16.59 9.36
N TYR A 48 -5.20 15.33 9.00
CA TYR A 48 -5.18 14.86 7.61
C TYR A 48 -6.32 13.88 7.37
N HIS A 49 -6.89 13.93 6.16
CA HIS A 49 -7.79 12.92 5.66
C HIS A 49 -7.31 12.51 4.27
N TYR A 50 -6.84 11.28 4.15
CA TYR A 50 -6.46 10.68 2.88
C TYR A 50 -7.49 9.63 2.47
N VAL A 51 -7.83 9.64 1.19
CA VAL A 51 -8.58 8.57 0.54
C VAL A 51 -7.57 7.67 -0.15
N THR A 52 -7.42 6.44 0.34
CA THR A 52 -6.49 5.45 -0.17
C THR A 52 -7.22 4.46 -1.06
N ILE A 53 -6.80 4.34 -2.31
CA ILE A 53 -7.34 3.38 -3.27
C ILE A 53 -6.39 2.18 -3.32
N CYS A 54 -6.86 1.01 -2.93
CA CYS A 54 -6.05 -0.20 -2.88
C CYS A 54 -6.35 -1.10 -4.08
N PHE A 55 -5.29 -1.52 -4.78
CA PHE A 55 -5.39 -2.44 -5.91
C PHE A 55 -4.71 -3.76 -5.61
N ARG A 56 -5.24 -4.84 -6.19
CA ARG A 56 -4.58 -6.14 -6.19
C ARG A 56 -3.53 -6.14 -7.30
N GLY A 57 -2.25 -6.21 -6.92
CA GLY A 57 -1.13 -6.29 -7.85
C GLY A 57 -0.59 -7.71 -8.00
N GLU A 58 -0.29 -8.11 -9.24
CA GLU A 58 0.49 -9.30 -9.54
C GLU A 58 1.94 -8.91 -9.90
N PRO A 59 2.96 -9.41 -9.18
CA PRO A 59 4.34 -9.12 -9.50
C PRO A 59 4.76 -9.77 -10.82
N LEU A 60 5.43 -9.00 -11.67
CA LEU A 60 6.08 -9.49 -12.90
C LEU A 60 7.54 -9.90 -12.64
N SER A 61 8.04 -9.67 -11.43
CA SER A 61 9.37 -10.02 -10.96
C SER A 61 9.34 -10.18 -9.44
N THR A 62 10.17 -11.07 -8.91
CA THR A 62 10.37 -11.25 -7.45
C THR A 62 11.61 -10.54 -6.94
N ARG A 63 12.41 -9.92 -7.82
CA ARG A 63 13.58 -9.13 -7.38
C ARG A 63 13.12 -7.82 -6.76
N VAL A 64 13.34 -7.70 -5.46
CA VAL A 64 13.08 -6.48 -4.69
C VAL A 64 14.36 -5.68 -4.56
N ARG A 65 14.26 -4.38 -4.83
CA ARG A 65 15.31 -3.40 -4.59
C ARG A 65 14.65 -2.18 -3.98
N ARG A 66 14.99 -1.88 -2.72
CA ARG A 66 14.57 -0.65 -2.06
C ARG A 66 14.90 0.56 -2.95
N GLY A 67 13.92 1.42 -3.16
CA GLY A 67 14.06 2.71 -3.82
C GLY A 67 13.30 3.81 -3.09
N GLY A 68 13.51 5.06 -3.48
CA GLY A 68 12.88 6.21 -2.83
C GLY A 68 13.20 6.34 -1.33
N GLU A 69 12.23 6.89 -0.59
CA GLU A 69 12.33 7.22 0.85
C GLU A 69 11.92 6.07 1.78
N VAL A 70 11.56 4.89 1.27
CA VAL A 70 11.15 3.77 2.12
C VAL A 70 12.33 3.17 2.88
N LEU A 71 12.10 2.72 4.12
CA LEU A 71 13.14 2.12 4.97
C LEU A 71 13.60 0.73 4.47
N GLY A 72 12.73 0.00 3.79
CA GLY A 72 13.01 -1.33 3.27
C GLY A 72 11.85 -1.89 2.47
N ALA A 73 12.11 -2.95 1.72
CA ALA A 73 11.10 -3.72 1.00
C ALA A 73 11.54 -5.19 0.97
N GLU A 74 10.63 -6.10 1.32
CA GLU A 74 10.88 -7.54 1.35
C GLU A 74 9.61 -8.32 0.98
N TRP A 75 9.78 -9.54 0.48
CA TRP A 75 8.68 -10.50 0.36
C TRP A 75 8.47 -11.16 1.71
N VAL A 76 7.26 -11.01 2.25
CA VAL A 76 6.88 -11.60 3.54
C VAL A 76 6.00 -12.81 3.28
N ARG A 77 6.27 -13.92 3.96
CA ARG A 77 5.41 -15.09 3.90
C ARG A 77 4.09 -14.81 4.64
N ARG A 78 2.99 -15.41 4.16
CA ARG A 78 1.66 -15.11 4.71
C ARG A 78 1.56 -15.43 6.20
N GLU A 79 2.18 -16.52 6.65
CA GLU A 79 2.19 -16.93 8.06
C GLU A 79 2.91 -15.93 8.98
N GLU A 80 3.79 -15.10 8.41
CA GLU A 80 4.58 -14.13 9.15
C GLU A 80 3.87 -12.79 9.29
N LEU A 81 2.79 -12.54 8.53
CA LEU A 81 2.07 -11.26 8.55
C LEU A 81 1.58 -10.87 9.95
N GLY A 82 1.11 -11.84 10.75
CA GLY A 82 0.65 -11.59 12.12
C GLY A 82 1.75 -11.19 13.11
N LYS A 83 3.02 -11.33 12.72
CA LYS A 83 4.18 -10.95 13.54
C LYS A 83 4.77 -9.59 13.15
N ARG A 84 4.24 -8.96 12.09
CA ARG A 84 4.74 -7.67 11.59
C ARG A 84 3.95 -6.52 12.20
N GLU A 85 4.62 -5.40 12.39
CA GLU A 85 3.93 -4.14 12.66
C GLU A 85 3.28 -3.66 11.36
N LEU A 86 1.95 -3.65 11.33
CA LEU A 86 1.16 -3.26 10.17
C LEU A 86 0.41 -1.97 10.48
N SER A 87 0.33 -1.07 9.49
CA SER A 87 -0.59 0.06 9.57
C SER A 87 -2.03 -0.45 9.73
N ARG A 88 -2.91 0.36 10.35
CA ARG A 88 -4.32 0.00 10.54
C ARG A 88 -5.01 -0.36 9.22
N ILE A 89 -4.72 0.37 8.14
CA ILE A 89 -5.32 0.13 6.83
C ILE A 89 -4.74 -1.14 6.20
N THR A 90 -3.43 -1.34 6.24
CA THR A 90 -2.81 -2.58 5.72
C THR A 90 -3.39 -3.81 6.42
N ALA A 91 -3.49 -3.79 7.75
CA ALA A 91 -4.07 -4.89 8.51
C ALA A 91 -5.56 -5.11 8.18
N ARG A 92 -6.32 -4.03 7.98
CA ARG A 92 -7.73 -4.10 7.57
C ARG A 92 -7.88 -4.76 6.20
N VAL A 93 -7.16 -4.28 5.19
CA VAL A 93 -7.16 -4.84 3.83
C VAL A 93 -6.81 -6.32 3.87
N LEU A 94 -5.75 -6.70 4.58
CA LEU A 94 -5.32 -8.09 4.66
C LEU A 94 -6.35 -9.00 5.35
N ARG A 95 -7.13 -8.51 6.32
CA ARG A 95 -8.23 -9.29 6.93
C ARG A 95 -9.42 -9.43 5.99
N GLU A 96 -9.82 -8.35 5.33
CA GLU A 96 -10.91 -8.36 4.35
C GLU A 96 -10.62 -9.33 3.19
N GLU A 97 -9.35 -9.41 2.77
CA GLU A 97 -8.87 -10.34 1.75
C GLU A 97 -8.56 -11.75 2.31
N GLY A 98 -8.88 -12.01 3.59
CA GLY A 98 -8.69 -13.29 4.26
C GLY A 98 -7.23 -13.70 4.48
N MET A 99 -6.27 -12.80 4.27
CA MET A 99 -4.83 -13.07 4.38
C MET A 99 -4.31 -13.05 5.83
N LEU A 100 -4.94 -12.25 6.68
CA LEU A 100 -4.64 -12.11 8.10
C LEU A 100 -5.82 -12.62 8.94
N GLY A 101 -5.52 -13.44 9.95
CA GLY A 101 -6.50 -13.96 10.92
C GLY A 101 -6.80 -13.00 12.06
#